data_AF-A0A956W2R7-F1
#
_entry.id   AF-A0A956W2R7-F1
#
_cell.length_a   1.000
_cell.length_b   1.000
_cell.length_c   1.000
_cell.angle_alpha   90.00
_cell.angle_beta   90.00
_cell.angle_gamma   90.00
#
_symmetry.space_group_name_H-M   'P 1'
#
loop_
_entity.id
_entity.type
_entity.pdbx_description
1 polymer ?
#
loop_
_entity_poly.entity_id
_entity_poly.type
_entity_poly.pdbx_seq_one_letter_code
_entity_poly.pdbx_strand_id
1 'polypeptide(L)' 'MSPRFNLIAEPWIPVLWHGESQTREISLREALARAPDIVEISDPSPLVTAALYRLLLAICHRVWGPESN' A
#
# COMPACT_ATOMS: atom_id res chain seq x y z
N MET A 1 4.11 1.03 29.04
CA MET A 1 3.45 0.61 27.79
C MET A 1 4.43 0.83 26.65
N SER A 2 4.73 -0.20 25.86
CA SER A 2 5.57 -0.05 24.67
C SER A 2 4.75 0.53 23.52
N PRO A 3 5.27 1.48 22.73
CA PRO A 3 4.57 1.96 21.55
C PRO A 3 4.35 0.80 20.57
N ARG A 4 3.14 0.73 19.99
CA ARG A 4 2.77 -0.28 18.98
C ARG A 4 2.15 0.44 17.79
N PHE A 5 2.57 0.06 16.60
CA PHE A 5 2.03 0.57 15.34
C PHE A 5 1.90 -0.60 14.37
N ASN A 6 0.67 -1.02 14.07
CA ASN A 6 0.43 -2.18 13.23
C ASN A 6 0.21 -1.74 11.78
N LEU A 7 1.17 -2.01 10.89
CA LEU A 7 1.12 -1.62 9.47
C LEU A 7 -0.11 -2.16 8.72
N ILE A 8 -0.73 -3.24 9.22
CA ILE A 8 -1.93 -3.82 8.61
C ILE A 8 -3.16 -2.94 8.86
N ALA A 9 -3.22 -2.26 10.00
CA ALA A 9 -4.42 -1.56 10.47
C ALA A 9 -4.25 -0.04 10.50
N GLU A 10 -3.06 0.44 10.86
CA GLU A 10 -2.77 1.86 10.96
C GLU A 10 -2.46 2.45 9.58
N PRO A 11 -2.84 3.71 9.30
CA PRO A 11 -2.54 4.38 8.05
C PRO A 11 -1.07 4.81 7.97
N TRP A 12 -0.43 4.55 6.83
CA TRP A 12 0.97 4.96 6.58
C TRP A 12 1.38 4.97 5.10
N ILE A 13 0.56 4.42 4.20
CA ILE A 13 0.85 4.36 2.76
C ILE A 13 0.16 5.55 2.08
N PRO A 14 0.90 6.52 1.51
CA PRO A 14 0.29 7.68 0.87
C PRO A 14 -0.26 7.32 -0.51
N VAL A 15 -1.57 7.54 -0.70
CA VAL A 15 -2.26 7.24 -1.97
C VAL A 15 -3.08 8.43 -2.46
N LEU A 16 -3.23 8.52 -3.77
CA LEU A 16 -4.18 9.41 -4.43
C LEU A 16 -5.42 8.61 -4.84
N TRP A 17 -6.60 9.05 -4.42
CA TRP A 17 -7.87 8.43 -4.80
C TRP A 17 -8.47 9.05 -6.06
N HIS A 18 -9.30 8.30 -6.77
CA HIS A 18 -10.04 8.84 -7.90
C HIS A 18 -10.92 10.03 -7.47
N GLY A 19 -10.77 11.15 -8.18
CA GLY A 19 -11.54 12.37 -7.91
C GLY A 19 -10.99 13.24 -6.76
N GLU A 20 -9.92 12.82 -6.07
CA GLU A 20 -9.23 13.64 -5.08
C GLU A 20 -8.00 14.32 -5.69
N SER A 21 -7.61 15.48 -5.14
CA SER A 21 -6.43 16.24 -5.56
C SER A 21 -5.27 16.17 -4.57
N GLN A 22 -5.46 15.51 -3.43
CA GLN A 22 -4.47 15.39 -2.37
C GLN A 22 -4.29 13.93 -2.00
N THR A 23 -3.08 13.59 -1.58
CA THR A 23 -2.76 12.26 -1.08
C THR A 23 -3.28 12.10 0.35
N ARG A 24 -3.65 10.86 0.69
CA ARG A 24 -4.02 10.47 2.05
C ARG A 24 -3.32 9.17 2.43
N GLU A 25 -2.89 9.07 3.68
CA GLU A 25 -2.32 7.84 4.19
C GLU A 25 -3.41 6.82 4.50
N ILE A 26 -3.18 5.58 4.08
CA ILE A 26 -4.07 4.45 4.28
C ILE A 26 -3.32 3.25 4.83
N SER A 27 -4.05 2.29 5.36
CA SER A 27 -3.47 1.05 5.90
C SER A 27 -3.09 0.07 4.80
N LEU A 28 -2.23 -0.90 5.11
CA LEU A 28 -1.90 -1.98 4.17
C LEU A 28 -3.12 -2.81 3.77
N ARG A 29 -4.04 -3.06 4.73
CA ARG A 29 -5.30 -3.75 4.46
C ARG A 29 -6.13 -2.99 3.43
N GLU A 30 -6.27 -1.68 3.62
CA GLU A 30 -7.06 -0.84 2.72
C GLU A 30 -6.41 -0.75 1.33
N ALA A 31 -5.08 -0.61 1.27
CA ALA A 31 -4.34 -0.53 0.02
C ALA A 31 -4.57 -1.75 -0.88
N LEU A 32 -4.68 -2.94 -0.29
CA LEU A 32 -4.96 -4.18 -1.04
C LEU A 32 -6.46 -4.38 -1.31
N ALA A 33 -7.33 -4.07 -0.34
CA ALA A 33 -8.77 -4.31 -0.45
C ALA A 33 -9.49 -3.32 -1.38
N ARG A 34 -8.98 -2.10 -1.49
CA ARG A 34 -9.58 -1.01 -2.28
C ARG A 34 -8.68 -0.54 -3.42
N ALA A 35 -7.73 -1.37 -3.84
CA ALA A 35 -6.80 -1.08 -4.93
C ALA A 35 -7.47 -0.49 -6.20
N PRO A 36 -8.65 -0.96 -6.66
CA PRO A 36 -9.29 -0.40 -7.86
C PRO A 36 -9.76 1.05 -7.75
N ASP A 37 -9.93 1.58 -6.53
CA ASP A 37 -10.36 2.96 -6.30
C ASP A 37 -9.16 3.94 -6.22
N ILE A 38 -7.94 3.39 -6.15
CA ILE A 38 -6.69 4.14 -5.97
C ILE A 38 -6.09 4.44 -7.34
N VAL A 39 -5.75 5.71 -7.57
CA VAL A 39 -5.05 6.15 -8.78
C VAL A 39 -3.59 5.71 -8.73
N GLU A 40 -2.89 6.05 -7.65
CA GLU A 40 -1.48 5.72 -7.45
C GLU A 40 -1.05 5.82 -5.98
N ILE A 41 0.08 5.20 -5.66
CA ILE A 41 0.87 5.51 -4.46
C ILE A 41 1.78 6.69 -4.80
N SER A 42 1.70 7.77 -4.03
CA SER A 42 2.38 9.02 -4.37
C SER A 42 3.13 9.57 -3.15
N ASP A 43 4.46 9.55 -3.25
CA ASP A 43 5.40 10.05 -2.25
C ASP A 43 6.41 10.99 -2.95
N PRO A 44 6.91 12.05 -2.28
CA PRO A 44 7.93 12.93 -2.85
C PRO A 44 9.22 12.20 -3.27
N SER A 45 9.51 11.03 -2.68
CA SER A 45 10.64 10.18 -3.03
C SER A 45 10.21 9.04 -3.97
N PRO A 46 10.67 9.02 -5.23
CA PRO A 46 10.36 7.94 -6.16
C PRO A 46 10.82 6.56 -5.67
N LEU A 47 11.86 6.52 -4.83
CA LEU A 47 12.36 5.29 -4.22
C LEU A 47 11.36 4.70 -3.21
N VAL A 48 10.68 5.55 -2.45
CA VAL A 48 9.64 5.14 -1.49
C VAL A 48 8.47 4.53 -2.25
N THR A 49 7.98 5.23 -3.28
CA THR A 49 6.93 4.71 -4.17
C THR A 49 7.29 3.33 -4.73
N ALA A 50 8.49 3.18 -5.30
CA ALA A 50 8.93 1.93 -5.88
C ALA A 50 9.11 0.81 -4.83
N ALA A 51 9.49 1.13 -3.60
CA ALA A 51 9.60 0.17 -2.50
C ALA A 51 8.22 -0.30 -2.02
N LEU A 52 7.27 0.62 -1.89
CA LEU A 52 5.89 0.33 -1.50
C LEU A 52 5.20 -0.60 -2.51
N TYR A 53 5.34 -0.32 -3.82
CA TYR A 53 4.82 -1.23 -4.85
C TYR A 53 5.45 -2.62 -4.75
N ARG A 54 6.76 -2.73 -4.52
CA ARG A 54 7.42 -4.05 -4.34
C ARG A 54 6.91 -4.79 -3.11
N LEU A 55 6.67 -4.10 -2.01
CA LEU A 55 6.09 -4.69 -0.80
C LEU A 55 4.69 -5.25 -1.08
N LEU A 56 3.82 -4.44 -1.69
CA LEU A 56 2.46 -4.87 -2.04
C LEU A 56 2.48 -6.05 -3.00
N LEU A 57 3.30 -5.98 -4.05
CA LEU A 57 3.45 -7.08 -5.00
C LEU A 57 3.99 -8.35 -4.34
N ALA A 58 4.94 -8.25 -3.41
CA ALA A 58 5.45 -9.41 -2.68
C ALA A 58 4.34 -10.10 -1.87
N ILE A 59 3.44 -9.32 -1.25
CA ILE A 59 2.27 -9.85 -0.55
C ILE A 59 1.32 -10.52 -1.54
N CYS A 60 0.99 -9.86 -2.65
CA CYS A 60 0.15 -10.42 -3.70
C CYS A 60 0.74 -11.74 -4.25
N HIS A 61 2.04 -11.78 -4.53
CA HIS A 61 2.75 -12.98 -4.97
C HIS A 61 2.77 -14.07 -3.90
N ARG A 62 2.79 -13.73 -2.60
CA ARG A 62 2.71 -14.76 -1.55
C ARG A 62 1.33 -15.44 -1.50
N VAL A 63 0.27 -14.69 -1.82
CA VAL A 63 -1.13 -15.14 -1.75
C VAL A 63 -1.59 -15.78 -3.06
N TRP A 64 -1.22 -15.20 -4.21
CA TRP A 64 -1.66 -15.58 -5.55
C TRP A 64 -0.51 -15.91 -6.51
N GLY A 65 0.71 -16.08 -5.99
CA GLY A 65 1.86 -16.44 -6.82
C GLY A 65 1.63 -17.76 -7.56
N PRO A 66 2.40 -17.97 -8.64
CA PRO A 66 2.32 -19.22 -9.39
C PRO A 66 2.50 -20.41 -8.45
N GLU A 67 1.81 -21.52 -8.73
CA GLU A 67 2.01 -22.75 -7.98
C GLU A 67 3.51 -23.09 -8.00
N SER A 68 4.05 -23.38 -6.81
CA SER A 68 5.41 -23.86 -6.67
C SER A 68 5.53 -25.15 -7.49
N ASN A 69 6.24 -25.08 -8.60
CA ASN A 69 6.54 -26.24 -9.45
C ASN A 69 7.33 -27.31 -8.68
#